data_AF-A0A3D1ILV7-F1
#
_entry.id   AF-A0A3D1ILV7-F1
#
_cell.length_a   1.000
_cell.length_b   1.000
_cell.length_c   1.000
_cell.angle_alpha   90.00
_cell.angle_beta   90.00
_cell.angle_gamma   90.00
#
_symmetry.space_group_name_H-M   'P 1'
#
loop_
_entity.id
_entity.type
_entity.pdbx_description
1 polymer ?
#
loop_
_entity_poly.entity_id
_entity_poly.type
_entity_poly.pdbx_seq_one_letter_code
_entity_poly.pdbx_strand_id
1 'polypeptide(L)' 'MMMPFVIGRPSSTRALEHALVKDKRIFLAAQQDAATDDPQPKDIYTMGCVANIVQSLKLPDGNIKVLVEGL' A
#
# COMPACT_ATOMS: atom_id res chain seq x y z
N MET A 1 -4.06 7.62 12.89
CA MET A 1 -2.58 7.80 12.95
C MET A 1 -2.07 7.90 11.52
N MET A 2 -1.23 8.89 11.20
CA MET A 2 -0.67 9.08 9.86
C MET A 2 0.68 8.38 9.73
N MET A 3 0.89 7.60 8.67
CA MET A 3 2.18 6.93 8.42
C MET A 3 2.61 7.01 6.95
N PRO A 4 3.91 7.23 6.67
CA PRO A 4 4.43 7.21 5.32
C PRO A 4 4.81 5.79 4.88
N PHE A 5 4.56 5.46 3.61
CA PHE A 5 5.02 4.22 2.97
C PHE A 5 5.71 4.54 1.64
N VAL A 6 6.66 3.68 1.25
CA VAL A 6 7.26 3.68 -0.09
C VAL A 6 6.83 2.41 -0.79
N ILE A 7 6.22 2.56 -1.97
CA ILE A 7 5.64 1.47 -2.74
C ILE A 7 6.43 1.32 -4.03
N GLY A 8 7.06 0.15 -4.21
CA GLY A 8 7.83 -0.19 -5.41
C GLY A 8 7.37 -1.45 -6.13
N ARG A 9 6.58 -2.31 -5.48
CA ARG A 9 6.11 -3.57 -6.10
C ARG A 9 5.06 -3.28 -7.17
N PRO A 10 5.17 -3.85 -8.40
CA PRO A 10 4.20 -3.62 -9.47
C PRO A 10 2.75 -3.96 -9.10
N SER A 11 2.52 -4.98 -8.26
CA SER A 11 1.18 -5.32 -7.74
C SER A 11 0.62 -4.22 -6.84
N SER A 12 1.43 -3.74 -5.90
CA SER A 12 1.04 -2.67 -4.96
C SER A 12 0.87 -1.32 -5.64
N THR A 13 1.71 -0.98 -6.63
CA THR A 13 1.57 0.24 -7.42
C THR A 13 0.25 0.26 -8.19
N ARG A 14 -0.12 -0.84 -8.84
CA ARG A 14 -1.42 -0.96 -9.54
C ARG A 14 -2.61 -0.81 -8.58
N ALA A 15 -2.53 -1.40 -7.39
CA ALA A 15 -3.57 -1.27 -6.37
C ALA A 15 -3.72 0.19 -5.89
N LEU A 16 -2.59 0.89 -5.71
CA LEU A 16 -2.58 2.30 -5.35
C LEU A 16 -3.20 3.18 -6.44
N GLU A 17 -2.76 3.02 -7.70
CA GLU A 17 -3.28 3.79 -8.84
C GLU A 17 -4.80 3.60 -8.99
N HIS A 18 -5.28 2.36 -8.83
CA HIS A 18 -6.71 2.06 -8.84
C HIS A 18 -7.47 2.73 -7.68
N ALA A 19 -6.88 2.82 -6.48
CA ALA A 19 -7.49 3.51 -5.35
C ALA A 19 -7.54 5.04 -5.54
N LEU A 20 -6.51 5.62 -6.16
CA LEU A 20 -6.40 7.06 -6.43
C LEU A 20 -7.48 7.57 -7.41
N VAL A 21 -7.94 6.72 -8.34
CA VAL A 21 -9.04 7.05 -9.27
C VAL A 21 -10.44 6.78 -8.70
N LYS A 22 -10.52 6.19 -7.49
CA LYS A 22 -11.77 5.92 -6.76
C LYS A 22 -11.83 6.78 -5.50
N ASP A 23 -12.17 6.18 -4.36
CA ASP A 23 -12.45 6.89 -3.12
C ASP A 23 -11.20 7.10 -2.26
N LYS A 24 -9.99 6.92 -2.82
CA LYS A 24 -8.70 7.02 -2.11
C LYS A 24 -8.58 6.09 -0.88
N ARG A 25 -9.35 4.99 -0.86
CA ARG A 25 -9.30 3.97 0.19
C ARG A 25 -8.44 2.79 -0.22
N ILE A 26 -7.64 2.31 0.72
CA ILE A 26 -6.82 1.10 0.59
C ILE A 26 -6.99 0.21 1.82
N PHE A 27 -6.67 -1.06 1.67
CA PHE A 27 -6.58 -2.00 2.78
C PHE A 27 -5.10 -2.37 2.99
N LEU A 28 -4.62 -2.18 4.22
CA LEU A 28 -3.26 -2.48 4.63
C LEU A 28 -3.28 -3.76 5.44
N ALA A 29 -2.61 -4.80 4.96
CA ALA A 29 -2.37 -6.03 5.69
C ALA A 29 -0.88 -6.34 5.71
N ALA A 30 -0.40 -6.86 6.83
CA ALA A 30 0.97 -7.33 6.96
C ALA A 30 1.15 -8.68 6.25
N GLN A 31 2.35 -8.91 5.72
CA GLN A 31 2.78 -10.23 5.27
C GLN A 31 3.38 -11.02 6.45
N GLN A 32 3.29 -12.34 6.40
CA GLN A 32 3.81 -13.23 7.44
C GLN A 32 5.34 -13.21 7.49
N ASP A 33 5.99 -13.19 6.31
CA ASP A 33 7.44 -13.06 6.16
C ASP A 33 7.78 -11.81 5.36
N ALA A 34 8.54 -10.89 5.96
CA ALA A 34 8.98 -9.64 5.35
C ALA A 34 9.97 -9.85 4.18
N ALA A 35 10.66 -10.99 4.11
CA ALA A 35 11.61 -11.30 3.04
C ALA A 35 10.93 -11.80 1.75
N THR A 36 9.62 -12.06 1.78
CA THR A 36 8.87 -12.48 0.60
C THR A 36 8.54 -11.28 -0.29
N ASP A 37 9.15 -11.22 -1.47
CA ASP A 37 8.97 -10.12 -2.43
C ASP A 37 7.58 -10.14 -3.09
N ASP A 38 7.11 -11.32 -3.54
CA ASP A 38 5.80 -11.49 -4.20
C ASP A 38 4.86 -12.42 -3.39
N PRO A 39 4.28 -11.90 -2.29
CA PRO A 39 3.47 -12.70 -1.38
C PRO A 39 2.16 -13.14 -2.05
N GLN A 40 1.82 -14.41 -1.85
CA GLN A 40 0.55 -14.98 -2.27
C GLN A 40 -0.52 -14.75 -1.19
N PRO A 41 -1.82 -14.96 -1.48
CA PRO A 41 -2.89 -14.73 -0.51
C PRO A 41 -2.71 -15.46 0.84
N LYS A 42 -2.08 -16.63 0.82
CA LYS A 42 -1.77 -17.41 2.03
C LYS A 42 -0.67 -16.81 2.90
N ASP A 43 0.15 -15.93 2.34
CA ASP A 43 1.31 -15.30 3.00
C ASP A 43 0.93 -13.95 3.64
N ILE A 44 -0.32 -13.52 3.50
CA ILE A 44 -0.87 -12.26 4.03
C ILE A 44 -1.78 -12.58 5.23
N TYR A 45 -1.67 -11.80 6.30
CA TYR A 45 -2.61 -11.90 7.41
C TYR A 45 -4.03 -11.50 6.97
N THR A 46 -5.04 -12.22 7.44
CA THR A 46 -6.45 -11.98 7.09
C THR A 46 -7.05 -10.75 7.78
N MET A 47 -6.33 -10.18 8.75
CA MET A 47 -6.70 -8.96 9.47
C MET A 47 -5.76 -7.82 9.10
N GLY A 48 -6.31 -6.62 8.97
CA GLY A 48 -5.58 -5.42 8.56
C GLY A 48 -6.33 -4.15 8.92
N CYS A 49 -5.93 -3.04 8.32
CA CYS A 49 -6.50 -1.71 8.58
C CYS A 49 -6.98 -1.10 7.26
N VAL A 50 -8.19 -0.55 7.25
CA VAL A 50 -8.64 0.33 6.16
C VAL A 50 -7.99 1.68 6.36
N ALA A 51 -7.39 2.24 5.31
CA ALA A 51 -6.75 3.54 5.37
C ALA A 51 -7.15 4.43 4.20
N ASN A 52 -7.13 5.73 4.42
CA ASN A 52 -7.28 6.74 3.39
C ASN A 52 -5.90 7.23 2.93
N ILE A 53 -5.73 7.43 1.62
CA ILE A 53 -4.55 8.06 1.04
C ILE A 53 -4.69 9.58 1.21
N VAL A 54 -3.79 10.16 1.98
CA VAL A 54 -3.74 11.62 2.23
C VAL A 54 -2.93 12.30 1.13
N GLN A 55 -1.78 11.73 0.77
CA GLN A 55 -0.88 12.27 -0.25
C GLN A 55 -0.14 11.15 -0.98
N SER A 56 0.17 11.37 -2.27
CA SER A 56 1.03 10.49 -3.08
C SER A 56 2.03 11.32 -3.88
N LEU A 57 3.30 10.89 -3.89
CA LEU A 57 4.39 11.50 -4.65
C LEU A 57 5.15 10.41 -5.41
N LYS A 58 5.23 10.53 -6.73
CA LYS A 58 6.05 9.65 -7.56
C LYS A 58 7.51 10.12 -7.51
N LEU A 59 8.41 9.22 -7.14
CA LEU A 59 9.84 9.45 -7.02
C LEU A 59 10.55 9.23 -8.38
N PRO A 60 11.74 9.81 -8.59
CA PRO A 60 12.49 9.66 -9.86
C PRO A 60 12.91 8.22 -10.17
N ASP A 61 13.05 7.37 -9.16
CA ASP A 61 13.39 5.95 -9.26
C ASP A 61 12.17 5.06 -9.65
N GLY A 62 10.99 5.66 -9.80
CA GLY A 62 9.75 4.98 -10.14
C GLY A 62 8.93 4.51 -8.93
N ASN A 63 9.49 4.57 -7.72
CA ASN A 63 8.74 4.28 -6.49
C ASN A 63 7.72 5.37 -6.19
N ILE A 64 6.69 5.04 -5.42
CA ILE A 64 5.68 6.01 -4.98
C ILE A 64 5.73 6.14 -3.47
N LYS A 65 6.01 7.34 -2.98
CA LYS A 65 5.88 7.68 -1.56
C LYS A 65 4.44 8.10 -1.28
N VAL A 66 3.77 7.43 -0.34
CA VAL A 66 2.40 7.73 0.06
C VAL A 66 2.33 8.06 1.54
N LEU A 67 1.44 8.97 1.90
CA LEU A 67 1.06 9.24 3.28
C LEU A 67 -0.38 8.76 3.47
N VAL A 68 -0.59 7.91 4.47
CA VAL A 68 -1.90 7.28 4.70
C VAL A 68 -2.36 7.52 6.13
N GLU A 69 -3.66 7.53 6.33
CA GLU A 69 -4.31 7.62 7.64
C GLU A 69 -5.21 6.40 7.84
N GLY A 70 -4.92 5.62 8.89
CA GLY A 70 -5.76 4.48 9.29
C GLY A 70 -7.09 4.96 9.89
N LEU A 71 -8.17 4.28 9.49
CA LEU A 71 -9.54 4.48 9.97
C LEU A 71 -9.83 3.66 11.23
#